data_AF-A0A1S4BXC3-F1
#
_entry.id   AF-A0A1S4BXC3-F1
#
_cell.length_a   1.000
_cell.length_b   1.000
_cell.length_c   1.000
_cell.angle_alpha   90.00
_cell.angle_beta   90.00
_cell.angle_gamma   90.00
#
_symmetry.space_group_name_H-M   'P 1'
#
loop_
_entity.id
_entity.type
_entity.pdbx_description
1 polymer ?
#
loop_
_entity_poly.entity_id
_entity_poly.type
_entity_poly.pdbx_seq_one_letter_code
_entity_poly.pdbx_strand_id
1 'polypeptide(L)'
;MLMHGHDLYGHLDGSTPTPNPSTTFGTNTTPNPAYTLWFRQDYLIQNALMASVDPMIASTVDAANTSKQAWDSLHTAYANKSQTQIFSLRDQLARITKDSLPITEYLQRIRSLSDELATAGALVTNSELIVKIFTGLGPEFREISAAIRARDTTVTYEELYEKLLDHELFLRHEEAKKIQSPITAAVATHNKSTNNSNNRNNRRQNNNGTPTHNPHQWR
;
A
#
# COMPACT_ATOMS: atom_id res chain seq x y z
N MET A 1 -30.18 -24.70 5.67
CA MET A 1 -31.16 -25.81 5.53
C MET A 1 -32.59 -25.42 5.96
N LEU A 2 -32.81 -24.59 6.99
CA LEU A 2 -34.16 -24.25 7.46
C LEU A 2 -34.98 -23.38 6.48
N MET A 3 -34.37 -22.36 5.87
CA MET A 3 -35.08 -21.43 4.96
C MET A 3 -35.55 -22.08 3.65
N HIS A 4 -34.75 -22.96 3.05
CA HIS A 4 -35.16 -23.74 1.88
C HIS A 4 -36.12 -24.89 2.24
N GLY A 5 -36.02 -25.45 3.45
CA GLY A 5 -36.94 -26.51 3.90
C GLY A 5 -38.37 -26.04 4.16
N HIS A 6 -38.57 -24.75 4.43
CA HIS A 6 -39.89 -24.14 4.67
C HIS A 6 -40.35 -23.19 3.55
N ASP A 7 -39.67 -23.19 2.40
CA ASP A 7 -39.97 -22.33 1.25
C ASP A 7 -40.06 -20.83 1.60
N LEU A 8 -39.22 -20.39 2.54
CA LEU A 8 -39.21 -19.01 3.07
C LEU A 8 -38.24 -18.10 2.33
N TYR A 9 -37.33 -18.67 1.52
CA TYR A 9 -36.33 -17.91 0.77
C TYR A 9 -36.97 -16.92 -0.21
N GLY A 10 -38.17 -17.24 -0.71
CA GLY A 10 -38.90 -16.38 -1.63
C GLY A 10 -39.28 -15.02 -1.07
N HIS A 11 -39.36 -14.90 0.26
CA HIS A 11 -39.61 -13.63 0.94
C HIS A 11 -38.38 -12.72 0.92
N LEU A 12 -37.17 -13.28 0.85
CA LEU A 12 -35.90 -12.55 0.84
C LEU A 12 -35.50 -12.12 -0.57
N ASP A 13 -35.64 -12.99 -1.58
CA ASP A 13 -35.32 -12.64 -2.98
C ASP A 13 -36.49 -11.92 -3.70
N GLY A 14 -37.70 -11.99 -3.13
CA GLY A 14 -38.92 -11.40 -3.67
C GLY A 14 -39.61 -12.23 -4.73
N SER A 15 -39.28 -13.53 -4.85
CA SER A 15 -40.01 -14.48 -5.69
C SER A 15 -41.39 -14.84 -5.12
N THR A 16 -41.67 -14.58 -3.83
CA THR A 16 -43.01 -14.64 -3.25
C THR A 16 -43.58 -13.23 -3.04
N PRO A 17 -44.24 -12.63 -4.05
CA PRO A 17 -44.78 -11.28 -3.95
C PRO A 17 -45.92 -11.21 -2.93
N THR A 18 -46.08 -10.06 -2.29
CA THR A 18 -47.15 -9.79 -1.32
C THR A 18 -48.53 -10.04 -1.96
N PRO A 19 -49.34 -10.98 -1.44
CA PRO A 19 -50.69 -11.21 -1.92
C PRO A 19 -51.59 -10.00 -1.63
N ASN A 20 -52.65 -9.81 -2.42
CA ASN A 20 -53.64 -8.75 -2.12
C ASN A 20 -54.30 -8.99 -0.75
N PRO A 21 -54.45 -7.96 0.10
CA PRO A 21 -54.99 -8.11 1.46
C PRO A 21 -56.48 -8.50 1.48
N SER A 22 -57.20 -8.24 0.39
CA SER A 22 -58.60 -8.63 0.21
C SER A 22 -58.84 -9.32 -1.12
N THR A 23 -59.79 -10.25 -1.13
CA THR A 23 -60.29 -10.92 -2.33
C THR A 23 -61.71 -10.43 -2.57
N THR A 24 -61.95 -9.87 -3.76
CA THR A 24 -63.26 -9.35 -4.15
C THR A 24 -63.99 -10.39 -4.98
N PHE A 25 -65.13 -10.88 -4.48
CA PHE A 25 -66.06 -11.73 -5.24
C PHE A 25 -67.38 -10.97 -5.42
N GLY A 26 -67.58 -10.38 -6.60
CA GLY A 26 -68.74 -9.52 -6.85
C GLY A 26 -68.67 -8.20 -6.06
N THR A 27 -69.67 -7.92 -5.22
CA THR A 27 -69.70 -6.73 -4.33
C THR A 27 -69.13 -6.98 -2.93
N ASN A 28 -68.73 -8.22 -2.62
CA ASN A 28 -68.30 -8.61 -1.29
C ASN A 28 -66.77 -8.65 -1.20
N THR A 29 -66.22 -7.78 -0.36
CA THR A 29 -64.79 -7.74 -0.02
C THR A 29 -64.54 -8.65 1.18
N THR A 30 -63.75 -9.71 0.98
CA THR A 30 -63.37 -10.64 2.07
C THR A 30 -61.86 -10.59 2.34
N PRO A 31 -61.40 -10.74 3.60
CA PRO A 31 -59.97 -10.81 3.89
C PRO A 31 -59.30 -12.00 3.20
N ASN A 32 -58.14 -11.79 2.60
CA ASN A 32 -57.40 -12.86 1.93
C ASN A 32 -56.61 -13.71 2.95
N PRO A 33 -56.92 -15.00 3.13
CA PRO A 33 -56.16 -15.87 4.04
C PRO A 33 -54.70 -16.05 3.59
N ALA A 34 -54.40 -15.97 2.28
CA ALA A 34 -53.03 -16.06 1.77
C ALA A 34 -52.18 -14.85 2.20
N TYR A 35 -52.77 -13.65 2.28
CA TYR A 35 -52.09 -12.47 2.82
C TYR A 35 -51.77 -12.64 4.30
N THR A 36 -52.70 -13.17 5.10
CA THR A 36 -52.48 -13.42 6.53
C THR A 36 -51.33 -14.41 6.77
N LEU A 37 -51.25 -15.47 5.97
CA LEU A 37 -50.16 -16.44 6.06
C LEU A 37 -48.82 -15.82 5.64
N TRP A 38 -48.79 -15.12 4.50
CA TRP A 38 -47.61 -14.42 4.01
C TRP A 38 -47.08 -13.41 5.04
N PHE A 39 -47.97 -12.59 5.61
CA PHE A 39 -47.61 -11.58 6.61
C PHE A 39 -47.00 -12.19 7.87
N ARG A 40 -47.55 -13.31 8.35
CA ARG A 40 -46.98 -14.02 9.51
C ARG A 40 -45.57 -14.55 9.22
N GLN A 41 -45.35 -15.10 8.03
CA GLN A 41 -44.04 -15.61 7.63
C GLN A 41 -43.03 -14.46 7.48
N ASP A 42 -43.39 -13.40 6.76
CA ASP A 42 -42.55 -12.23 6.57
C ASP A 42 -42.16 -11.58 7.91
N TYR A 43 -43.13 -11.42 8.82
CA TYR A 43 -42.88 -10.87 10.16
C TYR A 43 -41.96 -11.74 11.01
N LEU A 44 -42.07 -13.08 10.94
CA LEU A 44 -41.16 -13.97 11.64
C LEU A 44 -39.73 -13.86 11.10
N ILE A 45 -39.57 -13.74 9.77
CA ILE A 45 -38.28 -13.56 9.13
C ILE A 45 -37.67 -12.20 9.53
N GLN A 46 -38.46 -11.13 9.54
CA GLN A 46 -38.00 -9.81 10.02
C GLN A 46 -37.51 -9.86 11.46
N ASN A 47 -38.26 -10.49 12.37
CA ASN A 47 -37.83 -10.62 13.77
C ASN A 47 -36.55 -11.45 13.89
N ALA A 48 -36.41 -12.52 13.11
CA ALA A 48 -35.19 -13.33 13.08
C ALA A 48 -33.99 -12.53 12.54
N LEU A 49 -34.20 -11.73 11.49
CA LEU A 49 -33.17 -10.82 10.96
C LEU A 49 -32.78 -9.81 12.04
N MET A 50 -33.73 -9.11 12.65
CA MET A 50 -33.48 -8.11 13.68
C MET A 50 -32.75 -8.70 14.90
N ALA A 51 -33.10 -9.92 15.32
CA ALA A 51 -32.42 -10.61 16.42
C ALA A 51 -30.97 -11.01 16.10
N SER A 52 -30.62 -11.12 14.81
CA SER A 52 -29.27 -11.49 14.34
C SER A 52 -28.36 -10.31 14.02
N VAL A 53 -28.92 -9.09 14.00
CA VAL A 53 -28.25 -7.89 13.52
C VAL A 53 -27.45 -7.21 14.64
N ASP A 54 -26.29 -6.67 14.29
CA ASP A 54 -25.48 -5.82 15.17
C ASP A 54 -26.26 -4.54 15.52
N PRO A 55 -26.32 -4.11 16.80
CA PRO A 55 -26.99 -2.88 17.24
C PRO A 55 -26.66 -1.63 16.40
N MET A 56 -25.46 -1.57 15.80
CA MET A 56 -25.02 -0.44 14.99
C MET A 56 -25.86 -0.19 13.73
N ILE A 57 -26.42 -1.25 13.13
CA ILE A 57 -27.25 -1.15 11.91
C ILE A 57 -28.71 -1.55 12.16
N ALA A 58 -29.05 -1.91 13.40
CA ALA A 58 -30.40 -2.34 13.80
C ALA A 58 -31.48 -1.32 13.44
N SER A 59 -31.23 -0.02 13.61
CA SER A 59 -32.18 1.05 13.26
C SER A 59 -32.50 1.12 11.76
N THR A 60 -31.55 0.74 10.89
CA THR A 60 -31.77 0.70 9.43
C THR A 60 -32.61 -0.49 8.99
N VAL A 61 -32.56 -1.59 9.76
CA VAL A 61 -33.34 -2.81 9.53
C VAL A 61 -34.74 -2.66 10.13
N ASP A 62 -34.89 -2.00 11.27
CA ASP A 62 -36.18 -1.72 11.93
C ASP A 62 -37.10 -0.82 11.09
N ALA A 63 -36.52 0.09 10.30
CA ALA A 63 -37.27 0.96 9.39
C ALA A 63 -37.88 0.22 8.17
N ALA A 64 -37.57 -1.07 7.97
CA ALA A 64 -38.04 -1.83 6.82
C ALA A 64 -39.44 -2.43 7.03
N ASN A 65 -40.32 -2.28 6.05
CA ASN A 65 -41.70 -2.76 6.12
C ASN A 65 -41.88 -4.22 5.68
N THR A 66 -40.87 -4.80 5.03
CA THR A 66 -40.88 -6.21 4.58
C THR A 66 -39.56 -6.90 4.87
N SER A 67 -39.53 -8.23 4.95
CA SER A 67 -38.28 -8.99 5.15
C SER A 67 -37.30 -8.79 4.00
N LYS A 68 -37.78 -8.63 2.77
CA LYS A 68 -36.97 -8.25 1.60
C LYS A 68 -36.27 -6.91 1.80
N GLN A 69 -36.99 -5.86 2.19
CA GLN A 69 -36.39 -4.55 2.45
C GLN A 69 -35.37 -4.60 3.59
N ALA A 70 -35.68 -5.35 4.66
CA ALA A 70 -34.77 -5.56 5.79
C ALA A 70 -33.48 -6.24 5.32
N TRP A 71 -33.60 -7.27 4.47
CA TRP A 71 -32.49 -8.00 3.87
C TRP A 71 -31.65 -7.12 2.93
N ASP A 72 -32.29 -6.36 2.04
CA ASP A 72 -31.61 -5.44 1.11
C ASP A 72 -30.85 -4.34 1.87
N SER A 73 -31.45 -3.77 2.93
CA SER A 73 -30.80 -2.80 3.81
C SER A 73 -29.59 -3.40 4.53
N LEU A 74 -29.72 -4.61 5.07
CA LEU A 74 -28.63 -5.33 5.74
C LEU A 74 -27.49 -5.61 4.77
N HIS A 75 -27.81 -6.19 3.61
CA HIS A 75 -26.85 -6.47 2.56
C HIS A 75 -26.12 -5.20 2.14
N THR A 76 -26.84 -4.11 1.91
CA THR A 76 -26.26 -2.82 1.54
C THR A 76 -25.38 -2.24 2.65
N ALA A 77 -25.83 -2.27 3.91
CA ALA A 77 -25.07 -1.74 5.04
C ALA A 77 -23.76 -2.50 5.25
N TYR A 78 -23.79 -3.83 5.24
CA TYR A 78 -22.59 -4.66 5.36
C TYR A 78 -21.68 -4.55 4.13
N ALA A 79 -22.24 -4.50 2.93
CA ALA A 79 -21.46 -4.26 1.71
C ALA A 79 -20.76 -2.89 1.76
N ASN A 80 -21.45 -1.84 2.19
CA ASN A 80 -20.87 -0.50 2.35
C ASN A 80 -19.77 -0.48 3.42
N LYS A 81 -19.99 -1.15 4.55
CA LYS A 81 -18.97 -1.31 5.61
C LYS A 81 -17.73 -2.02 5.07
N SER A 82 -17.92 -3.13 4.34
CA SER A 82 -16.84 -3.89 3.70
C SER A 82 -16.08 -3.04 2.68
N GLN A 83 -16.78 -2.32 1.78
CA GLN A 83 -16.14 -1.44 0.80
C GLN A 83 -15.35 -0.30 1.44
N THR A 84 -15.93 0.34 2.46
CA THR A 84 -15.26 1.41 3.22
C THR A 84 -14.02 0.88 3.94
N GLN A 85 -14.11 -0.32 4.53
CA GLN A 85 -12.99 -1.00 5.17
C GLN A 85 -11.88 -1.32 4.15
N ILE A 86 -12.23 -1.90 2.99
CA ILE A 86 -11.26 -2.18 1.91
C ILE A 86 -10.58 -0.88 1.46
N PHE A 87 -11.34 0.20 1.26
CA PHE A 87 -10.79 1.49 0.86
C PHE A 87 -9.81 2.04 1.91
N SER A 88 -10.19 2.01 3.19
CA SER A 88 -9.34 2.44 4.30
C SER A 88 -8.04 1.63 4.37
N LEU A 89 -8.13 0.29 4.27
CA LEU A 89 -6.97 -0.58 4.27
C LEU A 89 -6.06 -0.32 3.06
N ARG A 90 -6.62 -0.05 1.88
CA ARG A 90 -5.84 0.34 0.70
C ARG A 90 -5.17 1.70 0.84
N ASP A 91 -5.84 2.68 1.44
CA ASP A 91 -5.26 3.99 1.73
C ASP A 91 -4.10 3.86 2.73
N GLN A 92 -4.26 3.05 3.79
CA GLN A 92 -3.20 2.74 4.75
C GLN A 92 -2.01 2.05 4.06
N LEU A 93 -2.28 1.04 3.21
CA LEU A 93 -1.24 0.35 2.45
C LEU A 93 -0.54 1.30 1.46
N ALA A 94 -1.27 2.24 0.85
CA ALA A 94 -0.68 3.21 -0.06
C ALA A 94 0.23 4.21 0.66
N ARG A 95 -0.15 4.66 1.86
CA ARG A 95 0.59 5.66 2.65
C ARG A 95 1.77 5.10 3.41
N ILE A 96 1.83 3.79 3.65
CA ILE A 96 2.92 3.24 4.44
C ILE A 96 4.28 3.43 3.75
N THR A 97 5.21 3.96 4.53
CA THR A 97 6.61 4.23 4.20
C THR A 97 7.49 3.65 5.30
N LYS A 98 8.72 3.26 4.97
CA LYS A 98 9.67 2.78 5.97
C LYS A 98 10.06 3.91 6.92
N ASP A 99 10.40 5.08 6.38
CA ASP A 99 10.92 6.23 7.14
C ASP A 99 11.99 5.80 8.15
N SER A 100 11.77 6.03 9.45
CA SER A 100 12.65 5.66 10.56
C SER A 100 12.42 4.25 11.12
N LEU A 101 11.48 3.48 10.56
CA LEU A 101 11.18 2.14 11.03
C LEU A 101 12.28 1.15 10.60
N PRO A 102 12.57 0.12 11.42
CA PRO A 102 13.39 -1.00 10.99
C PRO A 102 12.67 -1.76 9.86
N ILE A 103 13.43 -2.41 8.97
CA ILE A 103 12.86 -3.07 7.80
C ILE A 103 11.86 -4.17 8.18
N THR A 104 12.11 -4.85 9.29
CA THR A 104 11.28 -5.96 9.79
C THR A 104 9.88 -5.48 10.16
N GLU A 105 9.77 -4.37 10.88
CA GLU A 105 8.50 -3.77 11.29
C GLU A 105 7.74 -3.21 10.08
N TYR A 106 8.46 -2.58 9.14
CA TYR A 106 7.89 -2.07 7.90
C TYR A 106 7.25 -3.20 7.06
N LEU A 107 8.00 -4.27 6.81
CA LEU A 107 7.52 -5.42 6.03
C LEU A 107 6.37 -6.15 6.73
N GLN A 108 6.45 -6.32 8.06
CA GLN A 108 5.39 -6.94 8.84
C GLN A 108 4.07 -6.15 8.76
N ARG A 109 4.11 -4.81 8.82
CA ARG A 109 2.91 -3.99 8.66
C ARG A 109 2.30 -4.13 7.27
N ILE A 110 3.12 -4.14 6.22
CA ILE A 110 2.65 -4.37 4.84
C ILE A 110 1.96 -5.73 4.74
N ARG A 111 2.53 -6.78 5.33
CA ARG A 111 1.94 -8.11 5.32
C ARG A 111 0.62 -8.16 6.08
N SER A 112 0.54 -7.57 7.27
CA SER A 112 -0.70 -7.47 8.04
C SER A 112 -1.81 -6.80 7.25
N LEU A 113 -1.53 -5.65 6.60
CA LEU A 113 -2.51 -4.95 5.78
C LEU A 113 -2.96 -5.78 4.57
N SER A 114 -2.03 -6.52 3.95
CA SER A 114 -2.34 -7.44 2.85
C SER A 114 -3.24 -8.59 3.30
N ASP A 115 -2.99 -9.16 4.47
CA ASP A 115 -3.77 -10.27 5.04
C ASP A 115 -5.17 -9.81 5.46
N GLU A 116 -5.30 -8.59 6.00
CA GLU A 116 -6.59 -7.96 6.31
C GLU A 116 -7.40 -7.67 5.03
N LEU A 117 -6.74 -7.19 3.98
CA LEU A 117 -7.35 -7.00 2.66
C LEU A 117 -7.81 -8.34 2.06
N ALA A 118 -7.03 -9.40 2.20
CA ALA A 118 -7.42 -10.74 1.77
C ALA A 118 -8.66 -11.24 2.52
N THR A 119 -8.72 -11.01 3.84
CA THR A 119 -9.88 -11.37 4.68
C THR A 119 -11.14 -10.58 4.29
N ALA A 120 -10.99 -9.33 3.87
CA ALA A 120 -12.08 -8.50 3.36
C ALA A 120 -12.49 -8.84 1.90
N GLY A 121 -11.84 -9.80 1.25
CA GLY A 121 -12.14 -10.22 -0.13
C GLY A 121 -11.43 -9.40 -1.22
N ALA A 122 -10.46 -8.57 -0.85
CA ALA A 122 -9.70 -7.70 -1.75
C ALA A 122 -8.22 -8.11 -1.83
N LEU A 123 -7.93 -9.25 -2.47
CA LEU A 123 -6.58 -9.79 -2.57
C LEU A 123 -5.56 -8.80 -3.17
N VAL A 124 -4.36 -8.78 -2.60
CA VAL A 124 -3.19 -8.07 -3.14
C VAL A 124 -2.23 -9.10 -3.72
N THR A 125 -1.83 -8.91 -4.97
CA THR A 125 -0.90 -9.84 -5.62
C THR A 125 0.52 -9.66 -5.08
N ASN A 126 1.34 -10.72 -5.13
CA ASN A 126 2.75 -10.63 -4.70
C ASN A 126 3.53 -9.54 -5.47
N SER A 127 3.25 -9.37 -6.77
CA SER A 127 3.85 -8.30 -7.58
C SER A 127 3.47 -6.91 -7.10
N GLU A 128 2.20 -6.68 -6.78
CA GLU A 128 1.74 -5.39 -6.25
C GLU A 128 2.35 -5.11 -4.88
N LEU A 129 2.43 -6.14 -4.03
CA LEU A 129 3.05 -6.05 -2.71
C LEU A 129 4.54 -5.67 -2.82
N ILE A 130 5.29 -6.30 -3.72
CA ILE A 130 6.71 -6.01 -3.95
C ILE A 130 6.90 -4.60 -4.49
N VAL A 131 6.09 -4.18 -5.45
CA VAL A 131 6.11 -2.80 -5.95
C VAL A 131 5.84 -1.83 -4.80
N LYS A 132 4.84 -2.11 -3.96
CA LYS A 132 4.50 -1.27 -2.82
C LYS A 132 5.64 -1.19 -1.81
N ILE A 133 6.30 -2.30 -1.48
CA ILE A 133 7.50 -2.33 -0.64
C ILE A 133 8.55 -1.38 -1.21
N PHE A 134 8.94 -1.55 -2.48
CA PHE A 134 9.97 -0.69 -3.09
C PHE A 134 9.59 0.80 -3.17
N THR A 135 8.30 1.13 -3.28
CA THR A 135 7.86 2.54 -3.30
C THR A 135 7.96 3.23 -1.94
N GLY A 136 7.90 2.48 -0.85
CA GLY A 136 8.01 3.03 0.50
C GLY A 136 9.40 2.93 1.12
N LEU A 137 10.37 2.36 0.41
CA LEU A 137 11.77 2.36 0.82
C LEU A 137 12.45 3.70 0.48
N GLY A 138 13.37 4.12 1.35
CA GLY A 138 14.18 5.30 1.13
C GLY A 138 15.27 5.12 0.06
N PRO A 139 15.95 6.21 -0.33
CA PRO A 139 16.98 6.20 -1.36
C PRO A 139 18.16 5.26 -1.05
N GLU A 140 18.40 4.94 0.22
CA GLU A 140 19.44 4.01 0.69
C GLU A 140 19.24 2.56 0.22
N PHE A 141 18.00 2.19 -0.16
CA PHE A 141 17.67 0.88 -0.73
C PHE A 141 17.61 0.88 -2.27
N ARG A 142 17.98 1.98 -2.93
CA ARG A 142 17.85 2.10 -4.40
C ARG A 142 18.67 1.06 -5.16
N GLU A 143 19.88 0.75 -4.67
CA GLU A 143 20.78 -0.21 -5.32
C GLU A 143 20.21 -1.63 -5.30
N ILE A 144 19.76 -2.10 -4.14
CA ILE A 144 19.13 -3.42 -4.02
C ILE A 144 17.79 -3.49 -4.77
N SER A 145 17.01 -2.40 -4.76
CA SER A 145 15.77 -2.31 -5.53
C SER A 145 16.02 -2.43 -7.04
N ALA A 146 17.07 -1.78 -7.56
CA ALA A 146 17.46 -1.89 -8.96
C ALA A 146 17.96 -3.30 -9.31
N ALA A 147 18.78 -3.89 -8.44
CA ALA A 147 19.29 -5.24 -8.62
C ALA A 147 18.17 -6.30 -8.65
N ILE A 148 17.14 -6.16 -7.81
CA ILE A 148 15.99 -7.06 -7.80
C ILE A 148 15.10 -6.84 -9.03
N ARG A 149 14.86 -5.59 -9.45
CA ARG A 149 14.08 -5.28 -10.66
C ARG A 149 14.73 -5.75 -11.97
N ALA A 150 16.07 -5.87 -11.99
CA ALA A 150 16.81 -6.35 -13.15
C ALA A 150 16.79 -7.88 -13.31
N ARG A 151 16.23 -8.63 -12.35
CA ARG A 151 16.12 -10.09 -12.44
C ARG A 151 14.95 -10.48 -13.35
N ASP A 152 15.15 -11.53 -14.14
CA ASP A 152 14.09 -12.14 -14.97
C ASP A 152 13.18 -13.10 -14.18
N THR A 153 13.52 -13.40 -12.92
CA THR A 153 12.79 -14.33 -12.05
C THR A 153 11.88 -13.62 -11.07
N THR A 154 10.68 -14.16 -10.83
CA THR A 154 9.77 -13.67 -9.79
C THR A 154 10.37 -13.87 -8.41
N VAL A 155 10.52 -12.78 -7.65
CA VAL A 155 10.98 -12.81 -6.26
C VAL A 155 9.79 -13.05 -5.32
N THR A 156 9.96 -13.91 -4.32
CA THR A 156 8.94 -14.14 -3.28
C THR A 156 9.08 -13.09 -2.18
N TYR A 157 8.02 -12.90 -1.39
CA TYR A 157 8.07 -12.02 -0.23
C TYR A 157 9.17 -12.45 0.77
N GLU A 158 9.33 -13.76 0.99
CA GLU A 158 10.30 -14.32 1.92
C GLU A 158 11.74 -14.05 1.45
N GLU A 159 12.03 -14.25 0.17
CA GLU A 159 13.35 -13.92 -0.38
C GLU A 159 13.62 -12.42 -0.31
N LEU A 160 12.62 -11.59 -0.64
CA LEU A 160 12.74 -10.13 -0.54
C LEU A 160 13.02 -9.69 0.90
N TYR A 161 12.35 -10.31 1.87
CA TYR A 161 12.51 -10.02 3.29
C TYR A 161 13.95 -10.24 3.75
N GLU A 162 14.53 -11.41 3.44
CA GLU A 162 15.92 -11.73 3.78
C GLU A 162 16.89 -10.73 3.13
N LYS A 163 16.70 -10.45 1.83
CA LYS A 163 17.58 -9.55 1.08
C LYS A 163 17.56 -8.11 1.60
N LEU A 164 16.39 -7.58 1.95
CA LEU A 164 16.29 -6.23 2.50
C LEU A 164 16.86 -6.15 3.92
N LEU A 165 16.75 -7.22 4.71
CA LEU A 165 17.33 -7.31 6.06
C LEU A 165 18.86 -7.33 6.01
N ASP A 166 19.45 -8.16 5.13
CA ASP A 166 20.90 -8.18 4.91
C ASP A 166 21.43 -6.81 4.46
N HIS A 167 20.69 -6.12 3.59
CA HIS A 167 21.07 -4.78 3.11
C HIS A 167 20.98 -3.72 4.22
N GLU A 168 20.00 -3.79 5.11
CA GLU A 168 19.94 -2.89 6.27
C GLU A 168 21.17 -3.08 7.19
N LEU A 169 21.57 -4.32 7.43
CA LEU A 169 22.78 -4.61 8.21
C LEU A 169 24.05 -4.07 7.51
N PHE A 170 24.15 -4.24 6.19
CA PHE A 170 25.25 -3.70 5.40
C PHE A 170 25.35 -2.17 5.53
N LEU A 171 24.23 -1.45 5.39
CA LEU A 171 24.18 0.01 5.52
C LEU A 171 24.64 0.47 6.91
N ARG A 172 24.18 -0.19 7.98
CA ARG A 172 24.62 0.11 9.36
C ARG A 172 26.13 -0.07 9.55
N HIS A 173 26.71 -1.11 8.95
CA HIS A 173 28.16 -1.32 8.98
C HIS A 173 28.94 -0.25 8.21
N GLU A 174 28.41 0.21 7.07
CA GLU A 174 29.03 1.27 6.29
C GLU A 174 29.01 2.62 7.03
N GLU A 175 27.89 2.95 7.68
CA GLU A 175 27.76 4.15 8.52
C GLU A 175 28.74 4.14 9.69
N ALA A 176 28.88 3.00 10.38
CA ALA A 176 29.83 2.85 11.47
C ALA A 176 31.29 3.07 11.03
N LYS A 177 31.65 2.66 9.80
CA LYS A 177 32.98 2.91 9.22
C LYS A 177 33.22 4.38 8.88
N LYS A 178 32.21 5.10 8.40
CA LYS A 178 32.31 6.55 8.11
C LYS A 178 32.62 7.37 9.36
N ILE A 179 32.03 7.00 10.50
CA ILE A 179 32.25 7.68 11.80
C ILE A 179 33.69 7.48 12.32
N GLN A 180 34.35 6.37 11.96
CA GLN A 180 35.71 6.06 12.41
C GLN A 180 36.83 6.68 11.55
N SER A 181 36.51 7.43 10.49
CA SER A 181 37.51 8.10 9.67
C SER A 181 37.99 9.39 10.38
N PRO A 182 39.26 9.51 10.80
CA PRO A 182 39.73 10.75 11.42
C PRO A 182 39.70 11.88 10.40
N ILE A 183 39.02 12.98 10.74
CA ILE A 183 39.08 14.25 10.01
C ILE A 183 40.54 14.71 10.04
N THR A 184 41.28 14.44 8.98
CA THR A 184 42.67 14.89 8.86
C THR A 184 42.64 16.32 8.32
N ALA A 185 42.54 17.29 9.24
CA ALA A 185 42.68 18.71 8.89
C ALA A 185 44.17 18.99 8.59
N ALA A 186 44.53 19.14 7.31
CA ALA A 186 45.84 19.64 6.92
C ALA A 186 45.91 21.14 7.22
N VAL A 187 46.43 21.51 8.39
CA VAL A 187 46.77 22.90 8.71
C VAL A 187 48.07 23.25 8.00
N ALA A 188 47.97 23.97 6.88
CA ALA A 188 49.14 24.55 6.20
C ALA A 188 49.69 25.71 7.06
N THR A 189 50.80 25.47 7.76
CA THR A 189 51.55 26.54 8.43
C THR A 189 52.34 27.33 7.40
N HIS A 190 51.82 28.52 7.06
CA HIS A 190 52.53 29.49 6.23
C HIS A 190 53.61 30.19 7.06
N ASN A 191 54.84 29.66 7.07
CA ASN A 191 56.00 30.35 7.63
C ASN A 191 56.39 31.51 6.70
N LYS A 192 55.97 32.74 7.06
CA LYS A 192 56.59 33.96 6.56
C LYS A 192 57.85 34.24 7.36
N SER A 193 59.02 33.99 6.75
CA SER A 193 60.29 34.53 7.21
C SER A 193 60.64 35.78 6.38
N THR A 194 60.61 36.93 7.02
CA THR A 194 61.12 38.22 6.53
C THR A 194 62.53 38.46 7.06
N ASN A 195 63.51 38.59 6.17
CA ASN A 195 64.59 39.62 6.16
C ASN A 195 65.66 39.24 5.12
N ASN A 196 65.86 40.07 4.08
CA ASN A 196 66.77 41.23 4.02
C ASN A 196 68.25 40.84 3.92
N SER A 197 68.84 40.90 2.71
CA SER A 197 69.82 41.93 2.36
C SER A 197 70.59 41.61 1.07
N ASN A 198 70.83 42.69 0.33
CA ASN A 198 71.69 42.89 -0.84
C ASN A 198 72.89 41.94 -1.02
N ASN A 199 73.14 41.52 -2.27
CA ASN A 199 74.43 41.81 -2.90
C ASN A 199 74.35 41.84 -4.44
N ARG A 200 75.10 42.78 -5.00
CA ARG A 200 75.22 43.13 -6.42
C ARG A 200 76.30 42.31 -7.14
N ASN A 201 76.20 42.32 -8.48
CA ASN A 201 77.24 42.04 -9.49
C ASN A 201 77.61 40.56 -9.65
N ASN A 202 77.84 40.01 -10.84
CA ASN A 202 78.56 40.57 -11.98
C ASN A 202 78.39 39.69 -13.25
N ARG A 203 78.55 40.33 -14.42
CA ARG A 203 79.15 39.81 -15.69
C ARG A 203 78.40 38.68 -16.45
N ARG A 204 77.86 38.96 -17.66
CA ARG A 204 78.51 38.86 -19.01
C ARG A 204 78.94 37.41 -19.33
N GLN A 205 78.80 36.80 -20.50
CA GLN A 205 78.47 37.17 -21.89
C GLN A 205 78.71 35.87 -22.71
N ASN A 206 78.34 35.88 -24.00
CA ASN A 206 78.57 34.89 -25.07
C ASN A 206 77.55 33.75 -25.19
N ASN A 207 76.67 33.69 -26.20
CA ASN A 207 76.80 33.86 -27.66
C ASN A 207 77.45 32.64 -28.34
N ASN A 208 76.62 31.81 -28.97
CA ASN A 208 76.89 31.22 -30.28
C ASN A 208 75.62 30.50 -30.79
N GLY A 209 75.00 31.08 -31.82
CA GLY A 209 73.91 30.46 -32.56
C GLY A 209 74.14 30.66 -34.06
N THR A 210 73.87 29.59 -34.82
CA THR A 210 73.97 29.41 -36.28
C THR A 210 75.36 29.01 -36.80
N PRO A 211 75.42 28.06 -37.75
CA PRO A 211 74.93 28.30 -39.10
C PRO A 211 74.11 27.18 -39.75
N THR A 212 73.22 27.58 -40.66
CA THR A 212 72.81 26.90 -41.93
C THR A 212 71.98 25.60 -41.79
N HIS A 213 71.03 25.23 -42.64
CA HIS A 213 70.83 25.48 -44.06
C HIS A 213 69.35 25.14 -44.36
N ASN A 214 68.63 26.02 -45.05
CA ASN A 214 67.43 25.67 -45.81
C ASN A 214 67.92 25.22 -47.20
N PRO A 215 67.25 24.30 -47.91
CA PRO A 215 66.30 24.84 -48.89
C PRO A 215 65.06 23.95 -49.19
N HIS A 216 63.99 24.68 -49.50
CA HIS A 216 63.07 24.50 -50.64
C HIS A 216 62.17 23.26 -50.72
N GLN A 217 60.85 23.50 -50.61
CA GLN A 217 59.86 23.62 -51.72
C GLN A 217 59.26 22.22 -52.03
N TRP A 218 58.01 21.98 -52.41
CA TRP A 218 56.87 22.73 -52.99
C TRP A 218 55.61 22.09 -52.38
N ARG A 219 54.50 22.78 -52.17
CA ARG A 219 53.53 23.18 -53.21
C ARG A 219 52.43 24.02 -52.58
#